data_AF-A0AAV7AV62-F1
#
_entry.id   AF-A0AAV7AV62-F1
#
_cell.length_a   1.000
_cell.length_b   1.000
_cell.length_c   1.000
_cell.angle_alpha   90.00
_cell.angle_beta   90.00
_cell.angle_gamma   90.00
#
_symmetry.space_group_name_H-M   'P 1'
#
loop_
_entity.id
_entity.type
_entity.pdbx_description
1 polymer ?
#
loop_
_entity_poly.entity_id
_entity_poly.type
_entity_poly.pdbx_seq_one_letter_code
_entity_poly.pdbx_strand_id
1 'polypeptide(L)'
;MVSSSITPVLLSVAVYLCAAGAVNPGFVVRLTQMGLDYARQQGMTVLQQELAKVHLPDFSGSAHSPVGKVKYHFDSMKIRNFQLPNSQISPMPGVGLKLSISGGFIEIDGRWHVKALHISTKGGFNLKVEGISISVGLKVGSDTSGRPTIALSDCSNHISDVKIHVSGKLSWLVDLFRHNVDNALRKAIENQICPLVSNSITSKLEPLLQTLKVTAKIDNVAAIDYSLTGPPPVTTDCVDVQLKGEFFELSHRTPPPFSPPALKLPSDHSLMVYFGVSDYLFNTAGFVYYTAGKLIFNITDNMIPKDFSIRLNTSSFGVLIPQLKKMYPDMLMKLKISSTSAPSLDIRPGNITISPHIDIQAYVILPNSSLAPAFLLNLTTTALAKVAVKSGWIVGNLELSRVLMDLKHSDVGPFSVVILNTAVNYYLSKVILPQVNQILNKGYPLPLLDNVQLTDVVLQPQQDFLLFGANIHYGKTLNSTWIDRY
;
A
#
# COMPACT_ATOMS: atom_id res chain seq x y z
N MET A 1 -24.73 -54.58 22.17
CA MET A 1 -23.43 -53.94 22.49
C MET A 1 -22.92 -53.25 21.23
N VAL A 2 -23.37 -52.03 20.95
CA VAL A 2 -22.84 -51.20 19.85
C VAL A 2 -22.84 -49.76 20.33
N SER A 3 -21.76 -49.38 21.01
CA SER A 3 -21.34 -48.00 21.26
C SER A 3 -19.94 -48.13 21.89
N SER A 4 -18.86 -47.84 21.19
CA SER A 4 -18.29 -46.49 21.22
C SER A 4 -17.01 -46.51 20.39
N SER A 5 -17.09 -46.12 19.11
CA SER A 5 -15.92 -45.99 18.24
C SER A 5 -15.79 -44.59 17.62
N ILE A 6 -16.47 -43.59 18.20
CA ILE A 6 -16.58 -42.23 17.64
C ILE A 6 -15.53 -41.27 18.24
N THR A 7 -14.88 -41.65 19.35
CA THR A 7 -13.91 -40.80 20.06
C THR A 7 -12.54 -40.57 19.37
N PRO A 8 -11.95 -41.50 18.60
CA PRO A 8 -10.64 -41.24 17.99
C PRO A 8 -10.71 -40.43 16.68
N VAL A 9 -11.88 -40.37 16.02
CA VAL A 9 -12.05 -39.60 14.76
C VAL A 9 -12.25 -38.10 15.03
N LEU A 10 -12.85 -37.74 16.17
CA LEU A 10 -12.99 -36.33 16.57
C LEU A 10 -11.67 -35.71 17.03
N LEU A 11 -10.77 -36.51 17.62
CA LEU A 11 -9.42 -36.07 18.02
C LEU A 11 -8.48 -35.87 16.83
N SER A 12 -8.59 -36.67 15.76
CA SER A 12 -7.81 -36.46 14.54
C SER A 12 -8.30 -35.26 13.73
N VAL A 13 -9.60 -34.95 13.74
CA VAL A 13 -10.13 -33.73 13.10
C VAL A 13 -9.79 -32.47 13.92
N ALA A 14 -9.75 -32.54 15.26
CA ALA A 14 -9.33 -31.41 16.10
C ALA A 14 -7.83 -31.08 15.98
N VAL A 15 -6.98 -32.08 15.70
CA VAL A 15 -5.54 -31.87 15.44
C VAL A 15 -5.30 -31.28 14.03
N TYR A 16 -6.18 -31.52 13.06
CA TYR A 16 -6.09 -30.89 11.74
C TYR A 16 -6.66 -29.45 11.67
N LEU A 17 -7.43 -29.03 12.67
CA LEU A 17 -8.03 -27.68 12.73
C LEU A 17 -7.22 -26.67 13.57
N CYS A 18 -6.06 -27.06 14.11
CA CYS A 18 -5.22 -26.20 14.95
C CYS A 18 -3.78 -26.04 14.43
N ALA A 19 -3.60 -26.07 13.10
CA ALA A 19 -2.34 -25.72 12.45
C ALA A 19 -2.51 -24.77 11.24
N ALA A 20 -3.61 -24.02 11.20
CA ALA A 20 -3.62 -22.74 10.49
C ALA A 20 -2.89 -21.71 11.38
N GLY A 21 -1.59 -21.93 11.63
CA GLY A 21 -0.74 -20.89 12.20
C GLY A 21 -0.85 -19.66 11.31
N ALA A 22 -1.06 -18.49 11.91
CA ALA A 22 -1.10 -17.24 11.15
C ALA A 22 0.16 -17.17 10.28
N VAL A 23 -0.02 -17.24 8.95
CA VAL A 23 1.09 -17.12 8.01
C VAL A 23 1.60 -15.69 8.14
N ASN A 24 2.90 -15.53 8.41
CA ASN A 24 3.51 -14.20 8.49
C ASN A 24 3.24 -13.43 7.18
N PRO A 25 3.05 -12.10 7.23
CA PRO A 25 2.92 -11.31 6.02
C PRO A 25 4.28 -11.17 5.32
N GLY A 26 4.31 -11.26 3.98
CA GLY A 26 5.48 -10.88 3.18
C GLY A 26 5.62 -9.36 3.03
N PHE A 27 4.57 -8.60 3.35
CA PHE A 27 4.55 -7.15 3.25
C PHE A 27 3.65 -6.52 4.32
N VAL A 28 4.11 -5.51 5.04
CA VAL A 28 3.32 -4.79 6.06
C VAL A 28 3.30 -3.30 5.77
N VAL A 29 2.12 -2.67 5.85
CA VAL A 29 1.96 -1.22 5.87
C VAL A 29 1.54 -0.79 7.27
N ARG A 30 2.35 0.01 7.95
CA ARG A 30 2.07 0.58 9.26
C ARG A 30 1.69 2.05 9.11
N LEU A 31 0.46 2.39 9.45
CA LEU A 31 0.00 3.78 9.57
C LEU A 31 0.18 4.23 11.02
N THR A 32 0.99 5.27 11.24
CA THR A 32 1.28 5.80 12.58
C THR A 32 0.20 6.79 13.03
N GLN A 33 0.25 7.23 14.29
CA GLN A 33 -0.59 8.33 14.76
C GLN A 33 -0.46 9.59 13.89
N MET A 34 0.75 9.93 13.41
CA MET A 34 0.96 11.06 12.50
C MET A 34 0.21 10.87 11.18
N GLY A 35 0.20 9.64 10.63
CA GLY A 35 -0.58 9.30 9.45
C GLY A 35 -2.10 9.32 9.70
N LEU A 36 -2.55 8.87 10.87
CA LEU A 36 -3.96 8.95 11.29
C LEU A 36 -4.41 10.40 11.47
N ASP A 37 -3.54 11.27 12.01
CA ASP A 37 -3.83 12.69 12.17
C ASP A 37 -3.93 13.40 10.82
N TYR A 38 -3.12 13.01 9.84
CA TYR A 38 -3.25 13.48 8.46
C TYR A 38 -4.57 13.01 7.82
N ALA A 39 -4.88 11.72 7.95
CA ALA A 39 -6.14 11.15 7.46
C ALA A 39 -7.35 11.84 8.10
N ARG A 40 -7.28 12.16 9.40
CA ARG A 40 -8.28 12.97 10.10
C ARG A 40 -8.46 14.32 9.46
N GLN A 41 -7.40 15.09 9.20
CA GLN A 41 -7.51 16.42 8.59
C GLN A 41 -8.24 16.38 7.25
N GLN A 42 -7.91 15.40 6.40
CA GLN A 42 -8.58 15.19 5.12
C GLN A 42 -10.05 14.80 5.31
N GLY A 43 -10.32 13.83 6.19
CA GLY A 43 -11.67 13.34 6.48
C GLY A 43 -12.60 14.40 7.10
N MET A 44 -12.08 15.23 8.00
CA MET A 44 -12.85 16.30 8.64
C MET A 44 -13.30 17.37 7.64
N THR A 45 -12.44 17.71 6.67
CA THR A 45 -12.79 18.65 5.59
C THR A 45 -14.00 18.12 4.80
N VAL A 46 -13.97 16.83 4.44
CA VAL A 46 -15.07 16.17 3.73
C VAL A 46 -16.33 16.11 4.59
N LEU A 47 -16.21 15.78 5.87
CA LEU A 47 -17.34 15.68 6.79
C LEU A 47 -18.02 17.04 7.02
N GLN A 48 -17.25 18.11 7.20
CA GLN A 48 -17.78 19.47 7.34
C GLN A 48 -18.56 19.90 6.08
N GLN A 49 -18.07 19.55 4.88
CA GLN A 49 -18.76 19.85 3.63
C GLN A 49 -20.11 19.11 3.50
N GLU A 50 -20.21 17.87 3.98
CA GLU A 50 -21.48 17.14 3.98
C GLU A 50 -22.45 17.66 5.04
N LEU A 51 -21.96 17.97 6.24
CA LEU A 51 -22.79 18.54 7.31
C LEU A 51 -23.33 19.93 6.96
N ALA A 52 -22.60 20.73 6.19
CA ALA A 52 -23.07 22.03 5.72
C ALA A 52 -24.28 21.97 4.76
N LYS A 53 -24.56 20.80 4.14
CA LYS A 53 -25.68 20.59 3.21
C LYS A 53 -26.98 20.16 3.91
N VAL A 54 -26.94 20.01 5.23
CA VAL A 54 -28.08 19.57 6.03
C VAL A 54 -29.22 20.57 5.95
N HIS A 55 -30.42 20.03 5.72
CA HIS A 55 -31.66 20.78 5.78
C HIS A 55 -32.27 20.62 7.17
N LEU A 56 -32.54 21.74 7.83
CA LEU A 56 -33.18 21.78 9.14
C LEU A 56 -34.70 21.86 8.97
N PRO A 57 -35.49 21.12 9.78
CA PRO A 57 -36.94 21.13 9.68
C PRO A 57 -37.53 22.43 10.24
N ASP A 58 -38.68 22.86 9.74
CA ASP A 58 -39.41 23.99 10.32
C ASP A 58 -40.12 23.60 11.62
N PHE A 59 -40.21 24.53 12.58
CA PHE A 59 -40.87 24.32 13.86
C PHE A 59 -42.08 25.22 14.00
N SER A 60 -43.24 24.65 14.29
CA SER A 60 -44.47 25.42 14.48
C SER A 60 -45.31 24.87 15.62
N GLY A 61 -46.14 25.73 16.21
CA GLY A 61 -46.96 25.35 17.34
C GLY A 61 -47.81 26.48 17.88
N SER A 62 -48.41 26.24 19.05
CA SER A 62 -49.14 27.25 19.81
C SER A 62 -48.61 27.30 21.23
N ALA A 63 -48.31 28.50 21.73
CA ALA A 63 -47.78 28.70 23.07
C ALA A 63 -48.46 29.90 23.75
N HIS A 64 -48.40 29.92 25.08
CA HIS A 64 -48.77 31.10 25.85
C HIS A 64 -47.60 32.08 25.85
N SER A 65 -47.91 33.38 25.76
CA SER A 65 -46.93 34.48 25.78
C SER A 65 -47.48 35.64 26.62
N PRO A 66 -46.69 36.67 26.94
CA PRO A 66 -47.19 37.86 27.62
C PRO A 66 -48.31 38.60 26.87
N VAL A 67 -48.49 38.33 25.56
CA VAL A 67 -49.56 38.89 24.72
C VAL A 67 -50.72 37.91 24.49
N GLY A 68 -50.79 36.83 25.27
CA GLY A 68 -51.81 35.79 25.18
C GLY A 68 -51.38 34.56 24.38
N LYS A 69 -52.36 33.78 23.92
CA LYS A 69 -52.09 32.56 23.12
C LYS A 69 -51.68 32.94 21.69
N VAL A 70 -50.51 32.49 21.28
CA VAL A 70 -49.93 32.79 19.97
C VAL A 70 -49.69 31.52 19.16
N LYS A 71 -49.83 31.61 17.84
CA LYS A 71 -49.32 30.60 16.90
C LYS A 71 -47.95 31.07 16.41
N TYR A 72 -46.94 30.22 16.52
CA TYR A 72 -45.57 30.53 16.12
C TYR A 72 -45.11 29.59 15.01
N HIS A 73 -44.22 30.10 14.16
CA HIS A 73 -43.52 29.39 13.12
C HIS A 73 -42.06 29.87 13.10
N PHE A 74 -41.10 28.95 13.15
CA PHE A 74 -39.69 29.16 12.90
C PHE A 74 -39.32 28.36 11.65
N ASP A 75 -38.98 29.04 10.58
CA ASP A 75 -38.79 28.45 9.26
C ASP A 75 -37.55 28.99 8.55
N SER A 76 -37.32 28.48 7.34
CA SER A 76 -36.30 28.97 6.41
C SER A 76 -34.88 28.93 6.99
N MET A 77 -34.61 27.94 7.86
CA MET A 77 -33.31 27.81 8.53
C MET A 77 -32.22 27.39 7.56
N LYS A 78 -31.13 28.15 7.53
CA LYS A 78 -29.96 27.91 6.70
C LYS A 78 -28.71 27.94 7.54
N ILE A 79 -27.92 26.88 7.45
CA ILE A 79 -26.60 26.80 8.06
C ILE A 79 -25.68 27.80 7.35
N ARG A 80 -25.15 28.76 8.11
CA ARG A 80 -24.20 29.78 7.65
C ARG A 80 -22.76 29.33 7.84
N ASN A 81 -22.50 28.70 8.97
CA ASN A 81 -21.18 28.29 9.38
C ASN A 81 -21.29 27.00 10.20
N PHE A 82 -20.33 26.10 10.00
CA PHE A 82 -20.25 24.84 10.70
C PHE A 82 -18.77 24.51 10.94
N GLN A 83 -18.37 24.41 12.20
CA GLN A 83 -16.98 24.21 12.57
C GLN A 83 -16.84 23.06 13.56
N LEU A 84 -15.86 22.19 13.31
CA LEU A 84 -15.47 21.09 14.18
C LEU A 84 -14.00 21.26 14.55
N PRO A 85 -13.67 22.20 15.46
CA PRO A 85 -12.31 22.67 15.65
C PRO A 85 -11.40 21.62 16.27
N ASN A 86 -11.91 20.83 17.22
CA ASN A 86 -11.14 19.81 17.90
C ASN A 86 -11.62 18.44 17.46
N SER A 87 -10.73 17.69 16.81
CA SER A 87 -10.97 16.28 16.52
C SER A 87 -9.69 15.47 16.63
N GLN A 88 -9.85 14.19 16.94
CA GLN A 88 -8.77 13.22 17.08
C GLN A 88 -9.23 11.85 16.57
N ILE A 89 -8.31 11.10 15.96
CA ILE A 89 -8.50 9.68 15.68
C ILE A 89 -7.57 8.91 16.60
N SER A 90 -8.12 8.04 17.43
CA SER A 90 -7.36 7.23 18.38
C SER A 90 -7.47 5.75 18.00
N PRO A 91 -6.34 5.05 17.84
CA PRO A 91 -6.31 3.58 17.79
C PRO A 91 -6.89 2.96 19.05
N MET A 92 -7.76 1.96 18.88
CA MET A 92 -8.38 1.20 19.97
C MET A 92 -8.03 -0.28 19.81
N PRO A 93 -7.02 -0.79 20.55
CA PRO A 93 -6.57 -2.17 20.46
C PRO A 93 -7.72 -3.17 20.57
N GLY A 94 -7.79 -4.12 19.62
CA GLY A 94 -8.83 -5.16 19.57
C GLY A 94 -10.22 -4.67 19.13
N VAL A 95 -10.42 -3.37 18.86
CA VAL A 95 -11.71 -2.80 18.47
C VAL A 95 -11.66 -2.15 17.09
N GLY A 96 -10.67 -1.29 16.82
CA GLY A 96 -10.58 -0.51 15.59
C GLY A 96 -10.09 0.92 15.86
N LEU A 97 -10.72 1.92 15.25
CA LEU A 97 -10.41 3.33 15.43
C LEU A 97 -11.56 4.07 16.11
N LYS A 98 -11.24 5.11 16.88
CA LYS A 98 -12.23 6.01 17.47
C LYS A 98 -11.99 7.44 17.00
N LEU A 99 -12.95 8.01 16.28
CA LEU A 99 -12.99 9.44 15.97
C LEU A 99 -13.75 10.15 17.08
N SER A 100 -13.09 11.11 17.75
CA SER A 100 -13.72 11.97 18.76
C SER A 100 -13.64 13.42 18.32
N ILE A 101 -14.75 14.13 18.41
CA ILE A 101 -14.89 15.54 18.03
C ILE A 101 -15.52 16.29 19.20
N SER A 102 -15.01 17.49 19.52
CA SER A 102 -15.52 18.30 20.63
C SER A 102 -15.45 19.80 20.33
N GLY A 103 -16.29 20.56 21.03
CA GLY A 103 -16.35 22.02 20.90
C GLY A 103 -16.83 22.50 19.52
N GLY A 104 -17.55 21.65 18.78
CA GLY A 104 -18.14 22.04 17.51
C GLY A 104 -19.26 23.07 17.70
N PHE A 105 -19.50 23.88 16.66
CA PHE A 105 -20.60 24.84 16.67
C PHE A 105 -21.22 25.03 15.27
N ILE A 106 -22.47 25.48 15.27
CA ILE A 106 -23.24 25.78 14.05
C ILE A 106 -23.86 27.17 14.21
N GLU A 107 -23.74 27.99 13.17
CA GLU A 107 -24.45 29.25 13.05
C GLU A 107 -25.55 29.10 12.01
N ILE A 108 -26.78 29.46 12.37
CA ILE A 108 -27.97 29.26 11.53
C ILE A 108 -28.73 30.58 11.45
N ASP A 109 -29.10 30.98 10.24
CA ASP A 109 -30.02 32.09 10.02
C ASP A 109 -31.41 31.52 9.69
N GLY A 110 -32.47 32.11 10.23
CA GLY A 110 -33.83 31.70 9.94
C GLY A 110 -34.83 32.84 10.04
N ARG A 111 -36.11 32.53 9.80
CA ARG A 111 -37.21 33.50 9.93
C ARG A 111 -38.26 33.00 10.89
N TRP A 112 -38.81 33.92 11.67
CA TRP A 112 -39.92 33.64 12.57
C TRP A 112 -41.16 34.38 12.12
N HIS A 113 -42.32 33.77 12.36
CA HIS A 113 -43.64 34.35 12.17
C HIS A 113 -44.52 34.03 13.38
N VAL A 114 -45.17 35.04 13.93
CA VAL A 114 -46.08 34.89 15.07
C VAL A 114 -47.40 35.58 14.78
N LYS A 115 -48.49 34.84 15.03
CA LYS A 115 -49.87 35.31 14.90
C LYS A 115 -50.59 35.27 16.25
N ALA A 116 -51.16 36.41 16.65
CA ALA A 116 -51.94 36.59 17.87
C ALA A 116 -53.22 37.37 17.53
N LEU A 117 -54.40 36.75 17.68
CA LEU A 117 -55.69 37.36 17.32
C LEU A 117 -55.67 37.97 15.88
N HIS A 118 -55.67 39.30 15.75
CA HIS A 118 -55.64 40.06 14.50
C HIS A 118 -54.24 40.57 14.10
N ILE A 119 -53.23 40.36 14.94
CA ILE A 119 -51.87 40.86 14.76
C ILE A 119 -50.97 39.74 14.25
N SER A 120 -50.20 40.04 13.20
CA SER A 120 -49.28 39.12 12.53
C SER A 120 -47.93 39.80 12.41
N THR A 121 -46.90 39.20 13.00
CA THR A 121 -45.53 39.76 13.02
C THR A 121 -44.53 38.75 12.49
N LYS A 122 -43.46 39.23 11.87
CA LYS A 122 -42.39 38.42 11.30
C LYS A 122 -41.06 39.09 11.51
N GLY A 123 -39.98 38.30 11.52
CA GLY A 123 -38.63 38.82 11.61
C GLY A 123 -37.58 37.75 11.33
N GLY A 124 -36.32 38.12 11.46
CA GLY A 124 -35.18 37.21 11.39
C GLY A 124 -34.77 36.72 12.78
N PHE A 125 -34.11 35.58 12.81
CA PHE A 125 -33.36 35.13 13.97
C PHE A 125 -32.04 34.50 13.54
N ASN A 126 -31.07 34.51 14.45
CA ASN A 126 -29.81 33.81 14.34
C ASN A 126 -29.73 32.80 15.49
N LEU A 127 -29.33 31.57 15.21
CA LEU A 127 -29.03 30.56 16.22
C LEU A 127 -27.54 30.29 16.24
N LYS A 128 -27.02 30.05 17.43
CA LYS A 128 -25.70 29.49 17.65
C LYS A 128 -25.84 28.21 18.47
N VAL A 129 -25.62 27.08 17.81
CA VAL A 129 -25.56 25.75 18.44
C VAL A 129 -24.12 25.55 18.90
N GLU A 130 -23.91 25.32 20.19
CA GLU A 130 -22.58 25.27 20.81
C GLU A 130 -22.33 23.95 21.54
N GLY A 131 -21.05 23.59 21.66
CA GLY A 131 -20.62 22.42 22.41
C GLY A 131 -21.07 21.12 21.78
N ILE A 132 -20.97 21.01 20.45
CA ILE A 132 -21.21 19.77 19.73
C ILE A 132 -20.06 18.81 20.02
N SER A 133 -20.42 17.63 20.50
CA SER A 133 -19.50 16.50 20.64
C SER A 133 -20.00 15.31 19.81
N ILE A 134 -19.10 14.64 19.12
CA ILE A 134 -19.39 13.45 18.29
C ILE A 134 -18.35 12.39 18.62
N SER A 135 -18.80 11.16 18.88
CA SER A 135 -17.95 9.99 19.10
C SER A 135 -18.35 8.90 18.12
N VAL A 136 -17.41 8.46 17.30
CA VAL A 136 -17.63 7.50 16.21
C VAL A 136 -16.63 6.37 16.35
N GLY A 137 -17.15 5.15 16.50
CA GLY A 137 -16.39 3.91 16.47
C GLY A 137 -16.30 3.38 15.04
N LEU A 138 -15.09 3.05 14.60
CA LEU A 138 -14.81 2.50 13.28
C LEU A 138 -14.15 1.13 13.44
N LYS A 139 -14.77 0.09 12.91
CA LYS A 139 -14.19 -1.25 12.85
C LYS A 139 -13.45 -1.41 11.53
N VAL A 140 -12.15 -1.67 11.60
CA VAL A 140 -11.32 -1.98 10.42
C VAL A 140 -11.31 -3.50 10.22
N GLY A 141 -11.45 -3.94 8.97
CA GLY A 141 -11.54 -5.35 8.62
C GLY A 141 -10.92 -5.66 7.27
N SER A 142 -11.18 -6.88 6.78
CA SER A 142 -10.82 -7.34 5.45
C SER A 142 -12.00 -8.07 4.83
N ASP A 143 -12.23 -7.89 3.53
CA ASP A 143 -13.22 -8.67 2.79
C ASP A 143 -12.67 -10.01 2.27
N THR A 144 -13.53 -10.81 1.63
CA THR A 144 -13.15 -12.11 1.06
C THR A 144 -12.24 -12.00 -0.16
N SER A 145 -12.11 -10.82 -0.76
CA SER A 145 -11.16 -10.53 -1.85
C SER A 145 -9.79 -10.08 -1.35
N GLY A 146 -9.62 -9.98 -0.03
CA GLY A 146 -8.40 -9.51 0.61
C GLY A 146 -8.22 -8.00 0.51
N ARG A 147 -9.29 -7.21 0.39
CA ARG A 147 -9.24 -5.74 0.46
C ARG A 147 -9.59 -5.25 1.86
N PRO A 148 -9.07 -4.08 2.28
CA PRO A 148 -9.43 -3.49 3.57
C PRO A 148 -10.86 -2.98 3.56
N THR A 149 -11.57 -3.19 4.67
CA THR A 149 -12.92 -2.66 4.90
C THR A 149 -12.96 -1.80 6.16
N ILE A 150 -13.90 -0.88 6.21
CA ILE A 150 -14.22 -0.07 7.37
C ILE A 150 -15.73 0.00 7.57
N ALA A 151 -16.16 -0.23 8.80
CA ALA A 151 -17.57 -0.20 9.17
C ALA A 151 -17.80 0.67 10.40
N LEU A 152 -18.97 1.31 10.47
CA LEU A 152 -19.41 2.01 11.67
C LEU A 152 -19.76 0.97 12.74
N SER A 153 -19.10 1.03 13.90
CA SER A 153 -19.43 0.17 15.05
C SER A 153 -20.33 0.89 16.06
N ASP A 154 -20.12 2.19 16.26
CA ASP A 154 -20.92 3.03 17.14
C ASP A 154 -20.90 4.47 16.63
N CYS A 155 -21.97 5.21 16.89
CA CYS A 155 -22.02 6.66 16.69
C CYS A 155 -22.92 7.29 17.74
N SER A 156 -22.36 8.21 18.51
CA SER A 156 -23.09 9.06 19.43
C SER A 156 -22.71 10.51 19.22
N ASN A 157 -23.67 11.40 19.49
CA ASN A 157 -23.45 12.82 19.42
C ASN A 157 -24.32 13.55 20.46
N HIS A 158 -23.89 14.75 20.84
CA HIS A 158 -24.58 15.56 21.83
C HIS A 158 -24.36 17.04 21.58
N ILE A 159 -25.39 17.84 21.86
CA ILE A 159 -25.39 19.30 21.79
C ILE A 159 -25.56 19.89 23.20
N SER A 160 -24.56 20.68 23.62
CA SER A 160 -24.55 21.29 24.96
C SER A 160 -25.55 22.44 25.08
N ASP A 161 -25.58 23.37 24.11
CA ASP A 161 -26.43 24.56 24.18
C ASP A 161 -26.88 25.09 22.82
N VAL A 162 -28.00 25.81 22.80
CA VAL A 162 -28.47 26.59 21.65
C VAL A 162 -28.85 27.99 22.10
N LYS A 163 -28.17 28.98 21.53
CA LYS A 163 -28.41 30.40 21.78
C LYS A 163 -29.17 31.00 20.62
N ILE A 164 -30.30 31.65 20.91
CA ILE A 164 -31.10 32.37 19.91
C ILE A 164 -30.94 33.88 20.08
N HIS A 165 -30.74 34.56 18.96
CA HIS A 165 -30.83 36.01 18.83
C HIS A 165 -31.97 36.34 17.87
N VAL A 166 -32.96 37.10 18.33
CA VAL A 166 -34.13 37.48 17.54
C VAL A 166 -34.02 38.95 17.15
N SER A 167 -34.23 39.28 15.87
CA SER A 167 -34.28 40.68 15.44
C SER A 167 -35.52 41.39 16.00
N GLY A 168 -35.35 42.48 16.74
CA GLY A 168 -36.45 43.32 17.27
C GLY A 168 -36.54 43.35 18.80
N LYS A 169 -37.63 43.94 19.33
CA LYS A 169 -37.84 44.15 20.78
C LYS A 169 -38.65 43.03 21.48
N LEU A 170 -38.80 41.85 20.87
CA LEU A 170 -39.64 40.76 21.37
C LEU A 170 -38.82 39.79 22.24
N SER A 171 -38.35 40.23 23.41
CA SER A 171 -37.56 39.41 24.33
C SER A 171 -38.25 38.10 24.72
N TRP A 172 -39.58 38.11 24.87
CA TRP A 172 -40.37 36.92 25.21
C TRP A 172 -40.34 35.81 24.13
N LEU A 173 -39.95 36.13 22.88
CA LEU A 173 -39.82 35.12 21.82
C LEU A 173 -38.63 34.19 22.08
N VAL A 174 -37.59 34.67 22.78
CA VAL A 174 -36.45 33.86 23.23
C VAL A 174 -36.92 32.78 24.20
N ASP A 175 -37.75 33.15 25.18
CA ASP A 175 -38.28 32.20 26.16
C ASP A 175 -39.25 31.21 25.51
N LEU A 176 -40.10 31.68 24.58
CA LEU A 176 -40.96 30.80 23.79
C LEU A 176 -40.13 29.75 23.03
N PHE A 177 -39.07 30.17 22.35
CA PHE A 177 -38.17 29.26 21.65
C PHE A 177 -37.53 28.26 22.62
N ARG A 178 -36.98 28.73 23.75
CA ARG A 178 -36.32 27.89 24.75
C ARG A 178 -37.25 26.79 25.28
N HIS A 179 -38.51 27.11 25.55
CA HIS A 179 -39.46 26.14 26.12
C HIS A 179 -40.08 25.19 25.09
N ASN A 180 -40.27 25.61 23.84
CA ASN A 180 -41.09 24.87 22.88
C ASN A 180 -40.32 24.33 21.66
N VAL A 181 -39.13 24.86 21.37
CA VAL A 181 -38.40 24.57 20.13
C VAL A 181 -36.98 24.05 20.40
N ASP A 182 -36.26 24.59 21.39
CA ASP A 182 -34.86 24.27 21.65
C ASP A 182 -34.56 22.76 21.66
N ASN A 183 -35.22 21.99 22.53
CA ASN A 183 -35.02 20.54 22.63
C ASN A 183 -35.38 19.80 21.32
N ALA A 184 -36.43 20.24 20.62
CA ALA A 184 -36.84 19.63 19.36
C ALA A 184 -35.83 19.92 18.24
N LEU A 185 -35.26 21.13 18.21
CA LEU A 185 -34.18 21.51 17.30
C LEU A 185 -32.91 20.72 17.59
N ARG A 186 -32.48 20.63 18.86
CA ARG A 186 -31.30 19.85 19.26
C ARG A 186 -31.43 18.41 18.75
N LYS A 187 -32.55 17.75 19.09
CA LYS A 187 -32.83 16.39 18.61
C LYS A 187 -32.87 16.28 17.09
N ALA A 188 -33.45 17.27 16.39
CA ALA A 188 -33.48 17.26 14.94
C ALA A 188 -32.07 17.32 14.32
N ILE A 189 -31.15 18.09 14.91
CA ILE A 189 -29.75 18.14 14.48
C ILE A 189 -29.04 16.84 14.86
N GLU A 190 -29.17 16.39 16.11
CA GLU A 190 -28.51 15.19 16.62
C GLU A 190 -28.89 13.92 15.82
N ASN A 191 -30.17 13.81 15.44
CA ASN A 191 -30.69 12.73 14.62
C ASN A 191 -30.16 12.73 13.17
N GLN A 192 -29.58 13.83 12.69
CA GLN A 192 -29.01 13.91 11.34
C GLN A 192 -27.50 13.63 11.31
N ILE A 193 -26.77 13.94 12.38
CA ILE A 193 -25.30 13.82 12.42
C ILE A 193 -24.84 12.38 12.16
N CYS A 194 -25.32 11.40 12.93
CA CYS A 194 -24.85 10.02 12.82
C CYS A 194 -25.19 9.36 11.47
N PRO A 195 -26.41 9.51 10.92
CA PRO A 195 -26.70 9.05 9.56
C PRO A 195 -25.78 9.64 8.50
N LEU A 196 -25.42 10.93 8.60
CA LEU A 196 -24.49 11.58 7.66
C LEU A 196 -23.07 11.05 7.79
N VAL A 197 -22.60 10.81 9.02
CA VAL A 197 -21.30 10.18 9.26
C VAL A 197 -21.29 8.77 8.67
N SER A 198 -22.31 7.97 8.95
CA SER A 198 -22.48 6.62 8.39
C SER A 198 -22.43 6.63 6.86
N ASN A 199 -23.22 7.51 6.23
CA ASN A 199 -23.24 7.67 4.78
C ASN A 199 -21.87 8.11 4.23
N SER A 200 -21.17 9.01 4.92
CA SER A 200 -19.83 9.45 4.50
C SER A 200 -18.81 8.31 4.56
N ILE A 201 -18.91 7.43 5.56
CA ILE A 201 -18.07 6.24 5.66
C ILE A 201 -18.36 5.30 4.48
N THR A 202 -19.61 4.92 4.28
CA THR A 202 -20.00 3.93 3.26
C THR A 202 -19.85 4.45 1.82
N SER A 203 -20.09 5.74 1.56
CA SER A 203 -20.08 6.28 0.19
C SER A 203 -18.77 6.91 -0.24
N LYS A 204 -17.86 7.23 0.69
CA LYS A 204 -16.57 7.89 0.37
C LYS A 204 -15.37 7.14 0.92
N LEU A 205 -15.34 6.88 2.23
CA LEU A 205 -14.17 6.29 2.87
C LEU A 205 -13.98 4.82 2.49
N GLU A 206 -15.03 4.01 2.58
CA GLU A 206 -14.99 2.59 2.22
C GLU A 206 -14.57 2.41 0.74
N PRO A 207 -15.19 3.09 -0.25
CA PRO A 207 -14.74 3.02 -1.65
C PRO A 207 -13.28 3.43 -1.85
N LEU A 208 -12.77 4.41 -1.10
CA LEU A 208 -11.36 4.81 -1.18
C LEU A 208 -10.44 3.67 -0.71
N LEU A 209 -10.75 3.02 0.42
CA LEU A 209 -9.97 1.87 0.91
C LEU A 209 -10.01 0.71 -0.09
N GLN A 210 -11.15 0.50 -0.75
CA GLN A 210 -11.34 -0.50 -1.79
C GLN A 210 -10.49 -0.27 -3.05
N THR A 211 -9.90 0.93 -3.24
CA THR A 211 -8.97 1.19 -4.35
C THR A 211 -7.62 0.50 -4.20
N LEU A 212 -7.30 -0.04 -3.01
CA LEU A 212 -6.06 -0.78 -2.79
C LEU A 212 -5.94 -1.95 -3.79
N LYS A 213 -4.84 -1.97 -4.54
CA LYS A 213 -4.59 -3.03 -5.53
C LYS A 213 -4.10 -4.29 -4.84
N VAL A 214 -4.99 -5.26 -4.64
CA VAL A 214 -4.66 -6.59 -4.12
C VAL A 214 -3.90 -7.47 -5.12
N THR A 215 -3.98 -7.17 -6.41
CA THR A 215 -3.19 -7.84 -7.45
C THR A 215 -2.51 -6.79 -8.32
N ALA A 216 -1.18 -6.83 -8.37
CA ALA A 216 -0.39 -5.94 -9.22
C ALA A 216 0.28 -6.74 -10.34
N LYS A 217 -0.24 -6.64 -11.56
CA LYS A 217 0.39 -7.24 -12.74
C LYS A 217 1.70 -6.52 -13.04
N ILE A 218 2.78 -7.30 -13.19
CA ILE A 218 4.12 -6.78 -13.49
C ILE A 218 4.39 -6.84 -14.99
N ASP A 219 4.24 -8.03 -15.57
CA ASP A 219 4.45 -8.29 -16.98
C ASP A 219 3.57 -9.46 -17.45
N ASN A 220 3.93 -10.12 -18.56
CA ASN A 220 3.19 -11.25 -19.10
C ASN A 220 3.49 -12.58 -18.39
N VAL A 221 4.37 -12.58 -17.39
CA VAL A 221 4.79 -13.76 -16.64
C VAL A 221 4.26 -13.67 -15.21
N ALA A 222 4.51 -12.55 -14.52
CA ALA A 222 4.31 -12.44 -13.09
C ALA A 222 3.35 -11.32 -12.66
N ALA A 223 2.77 -11.51 -11.49
CA ALA A 223 2.04 -10.51 -10.73
C ALA A 223 2.35 -10.65 -9.24
N ILE A 224 2.05 -9.61 -8.46
CA ILE A 224 2.19 -9.61 -7.00
C ILE A 224 0.80 -9.71 -6.36
N ASP A 225 0.68 -10.58 -5.36
CA ASP A 225 -0.48 -10.73 -4.49
C ASP A 225 -0.27 -9.88 -3.22
N TYR A 226 -1.03 -8.80 -3.12
CA TYR A 226 -1.13 -7.88 -1.99
C TYR A 226 -2.49 -8.04 -1.27
N SER A 227 -3.13 -9.20 -1.36
CA SER A 227 -4.31 -9.48 -0.53
C SER A 227 -3.95 -9.40 0.96
N LEU A 228 -4.87 -8.88 1.77
CA LEU A 228 -4.76 -8.86 3.22
C LEU A 228 -4.71 -10.30 3.75
N THR A 229 -3.76 -10.57 4.65
CA THR A 229 -3.67 -11.87 5.35
C THR A 229 -4.71 -12.03 6.45
N GLY A 230 -5.38 -10.93 6.81
CA GLY A 230 -6.48 -10.86 7.76
C GLY A 230 -6.90 -9.42 8.06
N PRO A 231 -7.82 -9.21 9.02
CA PRO A 231 -8.19 -7.88 9.50
C PRO A 231 -6.97 -7.11 10.01
N PRO A 232 -6.81 -5.82 9.65
CA PRO A 232 -5.66 -5.02 10.10
C PRO A 232 -5.56 -4.94 11.63
N PRO A 233 -4.49 -5.46 12.26
CA PRO A 233 -4.26 -5.27 13.67
C PRO A 233 -4.10 -3.78 14.02
N VAL A 234 -4.74 -3.39 15.14
CA VAL A 234 -4.65 -2.05 15.70
C VAL A 234 -3.94 -2.11 17.04
N THR A 235 -2.87 -1.33 17.19
CA THR A 235 -2.12 -1.16 18.44
C THR A 235 -2.57 0.13 19.15
N THR A 236 -1.84 0.56 20.17
CA THR A 236 -2.14 1.80 20.91
C THR A 236 -1.88 3.07 20.10
N ASP A 237 -1.08 2.97 19.04
CA ASP A 237 -0.45 4.09 18.34
C ASP A 237 -0.37 3.90 16.82
N CYS A 238 -0.68 2.70 16.30
CA CYS A 238 -0.56 2.35 14.89
C CYS A 238 -1.71 1.44 14.42
N VAL A 239 -1.88 1.42 13.09
CA VAL A 239 -2.66 0.41 12.38
C VAL A 239 -1.74 -0.31 11.41
N ASP A 240 -1.62 -1.63 11.55
CA ASP A 240 -0.80 -2.46 10.68
C ASP A 240 -1.70 -3.20 9.68
N VAL A 241 -1.52 -2.93 8.40
CA VAL A 241 -2.15 -3.66 7.30
C VAL A 241 -1.17 -4.73 6.83
N GLN A 242 -1.50 -5.98 7.13
CA GLN A 242 -0.68 -7.14 6.81
C GLN A 242 -1.10 -7.71 5.45
N LEU A 243 -0.17 -7.73 4.50
CA LEU A 243 -0.39 -8.15 3.11
C LEU A 243 0.43 -9.40 2.81
N LYS A 244 -0.08 -10.22 1.89
CA LYS A 244 0.59 -11.47 1.49
C LYS A 244 2.00 -11.20 0.94
N GLY A 245 2.14 -10.23 0.03
CA GLY A 245 3.43 -9.80 -0.50
C GLY A 245 4.17 -10.90 -1.25
N GLU A 246 3.50 -11.53 -2.22
CA GLU A 246 4.01 -12.73 -2.90
C GLU A 246 3.94 -12.56 -4.42
N PHE A 247 5.05 -12.80 -5.13
CA PHE A 247 4.99 -12.95 -6.58
C PHE A 247 4.40 -14.31 -6.95
N PHE A 248 3.53 -14.32 -7.96
CA PHE A 248 2.99 -15.54 -8.55
C PHE A 248 3.01 -15.47 -10.07
N GLU A 249 3.11 -16.63 -10.71
CA GLU A 249 3.02 -16.73 -12.17
C GLU A 249 1.55 -16.64 -12.63
N LEU A 250 1.30 -15.88 -13.69
CA LEU A 250 -0.04 -15.67 -14.25
C LEU A 250 -0.64 -16.95 -14.85
N SER A 251 0.19 -17.85 -15.36
CA SER A 251 -0.25 -19.07 -16.04
C SER A 251 -0.65 -20.18 -15.06
N HIS A 252 0.04 -20.28 -13.92
CA HIS A 252 -0.21 -21.27 -12.88
C HIS A 252 0.37 -20.79 -11.54
N ARG A 253 -0.37 -20.97 -10.43
CA ARG A 253 0.12 -20.61 -9.09
C ARG A 253 0.83 -21.80 -8.44
N THR A 254 2.16 -21.72 -8.36
CA THR A 254 2.97 -22.67 -7.60
C THR A 254 3.38 -22.03 -6.27
N PRO A 255 3.04 -22.62 -5.11
CA PRO A 255 3.48 -22.11 -3.82
C PRO A 255 5.01 -22.06 -3.72
N PRO A 256 5.61 -20.99 -3.21
CA PRO A 256 7.04 -20.93 -2.96
C PRO A 256 7.49 -22.00 -1.95
N PRO A 257 8.71 -22.57 -2.08
CA PRO A 257 9.22 -23.61 -1.18
C PRO A 257 9.77 -23.06 0.14
N PHE A 258 9.40 -21.83 0.52
CA PHE A 258 9.86 -21.12 1.70
C PHE A 258 8.72 -20.25 2.23
N SER A 259 8.82 -19.81 3.49
CA SER A 259 7.79 -19.02 4.17
C SER A 259 8.30 -17.64 4.54
N PRO A 260 7.41 -16.64 4.64
CA PRO A 260 7.80 -15.30 5.07
C PRO A 260 8.31 -15.28 6.54
N PRO A 261 9.37 -14.50 6.81
CA PRO A 261 9.86 -14.25 8.16
C PRO A 261 8.86 -13.40 8.96
N ALA A 262 9.00 -13.41 10.28
CA ALA A 262 8.22 -12.53 11.15
C ALA A 262 8.75 -11.09 11.06
N LEU A 263 7.92 -10.17 10.59
CA LEU A 263 8.29 -8.77 10.43
C LEU A 263 8.11 -7.99 11.74
N LYS A 264 9.22 -7.60 12.36
CA LYS A 264 9.23 -6.75 13.56
C LYS A 264 9.57 -5.31 13.17
N LEU A 265 8.56 -4.57 12.71
CA LEU A 265 8.73 -3.15 12.39
C LEU A 265 9.05 -2.36 13.67
N PRO A 266 10.03 -1.43 13.64
CA PRO A 266 10.36 -0.62 14.80
C PRO A 266 9.18 0.26 15.20
N SER A 267 9.15 0.63 16.48
CA SER A 267 8.22 1.63 17.04
C SER A 267 8.62 3.06 16.69
N ASP A 268 9.17 3.27 15.49
CA ASP A 268 9.42 4.62 15.00
C ASP A 268 8.10 5.23 14.54
N HIS A 269 7.85 6.47 14.98
CA HIS A 269 6.65 7.23 14.67
C HIS A 269 6.97 8.61 14.08
N SER A 270 8.20 8.80 13.58
CA SER A 270 8.65 10.07 13.01
C SER A 270 8.03 10.40 11.66
N LEU A 271 7.47 9.41 10.96
CA LEU A 271 6.81 9.56 9.66
C LEU A 271 5.38 9.01 9.68
N MET A 272 4.57 9.41 8.69
CA MET A 272 3.15 9.04 8.62
C MET A 272 2.91 7.55 8.36
N VAL A 273 3.75 6.93 7.54
CA VAL A 273 3.60 5.53 7.14
C VAL A 273 4.94 4.83 7.06
N TYR A 274 4.97 3.57 7.46
CA TYR A 274 6.09 2.66 7.29
C TYR A 274 5.68 1.42 6.51
N PHE A 275 6.61 0.87 5.75
CA PHE A 275 6.45 -0.32 4.95
C PHE A 275 7.54 -1.31 5.34
N GLY A 276 7.16 -2.52 5.72
CA GLY A 276 8.09 -3.63 5.89
C GLY A 276 7.97 -4.57 4.69
N VAL A 277 9.01 -4.63 3.86
CA VAL A 277 9.04 -5.47 2.67
C VAL A 277 10.00 -6.63 2.90
N SER A 278 9.46 -7.83 3.13
CA SER A 278 10.28 -9.00 3.42
C SER A 278 11.16 -9.39 2.24
N ASP A 279 12.33 -9.96 2.54
CA ASP A 279 13.12 -10.75 1.59
C ASP A 279 12.28 -11.81 0.84
N TYR A 280 11.24 -12.37 1.46
CA TYR A 280 10.23 -13.24 0.88
C TYR A 280 9.64 -12.68 -0.41
N LEU A 281 9.22 -11.41 -0.44
CA LEU A 281 8.64 -10.80 -1.63
C LEU A 281 9.65 -10.80 -2.79
N PHE A 282 10.92 -10.53 -2.51
CA PHE A 282 11.96 -10.53 -3.53
C PHE A 282 12.37 -11.96 -3.96
N ASN A 283 12.45 -12.89 -3.01
CA ASN A 283 12.77 -14.30 -3.27
C ASN A 283 11.67 -14.99 -4.09
N THR A 284 10.40 -14.67 -3.84
CA THR A 284 9.28 -15.18 -4.66
C THR A 284 9.35 -14.65 -6.09
N ALA A 285 9.81 -13.42 -6.31
CA ALA A 285 10.06 -12.92 -7.67
C ALA A 285 11.12 -13.75 -8.39
N GLY A 286 12.27 -13.98 -7.73
CA GLY A 286 13.34 -14.83 -8.27
C GLY A 286 12.87 -16.25 -8.58
N PHE A 287 12.06 -16.82 -7.70
CA PHE A 287 11.45 -18.14 -7.89
C PHE A 287 10.52 -18.19 -9.10
N VAL A 288 9.57 -17.26 -9.23
CA VAL A 288 8.62 -17.22 -10.36
C VAL A 288 9.32 -17.10 -11.71
N TYR A 289 10.28 -16.17 -11.84
CA TYR A 289 10.99 -16.02 -13.11
C TYR A 289 11.91 -17.20 -13.43
N TYR A 290 12.44 -17.88 -12.40
CA TYR A 290 13.22 -19.10 -12.56
C TYR A 290 12.34 -20.26 -13.06
N THR A 291 11.22 -20.54 -12.38
CA THR A 291 10.31 -21.65 -12.75
C THR A 291 9.66 -21.43 -14.11
N ALA A 292 9.38 -20.17 -14.48
CA ALA A 292 8.89 -19.80 -15.81
C ALA A 292 9.96 -19.88 -16.92
N GLY A 293 11.20 -20.27 -16.60
CA GLY A 293 12.30 -20.41 -17.55
C GLY A 293 12.76 -19.07 -18.17
N LYS A 294 12.55 -17.95 -17.46
CA LYS A 294 12.84 -16.59 -17.97
C LYS A 294 14.21 -16.07 -17.59
N LEU A 295 14.93 -16.74 -16.69
CA LEU A 295 16.30 -16.39 -16.30
C LEU A 295 17.34 -17.01 -17.25
N ILE A 296 17.21 -16.72 -18.55
CA ILE A 296 18.11 -17.19 -19.61
C ILE A 296 18.53 -16.00 -20.50
N PHE A 297 19.82 -15.81 -20.67
CA PHE A 297 20.40 -14.79 -21.53
C PHE A 297 21.31 -15.43 -22.58
N ASN A 298 21.26 -14.92 -23.80
CA ASN A 298 22.17 -15.33 -24.87
C ASN A 298 23.11 -14.18 -25.20
N ILE A 299 24.41 -14.45 -25.24
CA ILE A 299 25.42 -13.50 -25.71
C ILE A 299 25.95 -13.97 -27.06
N THR A 300 25.95 -13.06 -28.03
CA THR A 300 26.55 -13.23 -29.35
C THR A 300 27.63 -12.17 -29.57
N ASP A 301 28.54 -12.38 -30.52
CA ASP A 301 29.69 -11.49 -30.74
C ASP A 301 29.28 -10.03 -31.00
N ASN A 302 28.19 -9.80 -31.73
CA ASN A 302 27.68 -8.46 -32.03
C ASN A 302 27.26 -7.64 -30.78
N MET A 303 27.02 -8.30 -29.65
CA MET A 303 26.70 -7.65 -28.37
C MET A 303 27.95 -7.17 -27.63
N ILE A 304 29.13 -7.64 -28.03
CA ILE A 304 30.40 -7.27 -27.40
C ILE A 304 30.83 -5.89 -27.94
N PRO A 305 31.02 -4.88 -27.07
CA PRO A 305 31.57 -3.58 -27.44
C PRO A 305 32.86 -3.69 -28.27
N LYS A 306 33.02 -2.80 -29.27
CA LYS A 306 34.10 -2.86 -30.26
C LYS A 306 35.48 -2.57 -29.67
N ASP A 307 35.53 -1.84 -28.56
CA ASP A 307 36.74 -1.52 -27.79
C ASP A 307 37.31 -2.72 -27.03
N PHE A 308 36.53 -3.80 -26.86
CA PHE A 308 37.00 -5.00 -26.20
C PHE A 308 37.66 -5.98 -27.18
N SER A 309 38.91 -6.33 -26.90
CA SER A 309 39.78 -7.10 -27.79
C SER A 309 39.44 -8.61 -27.83
N ILE A 310 38.92 -9.17 -26.74
CA ILE A 310 38.53 -10.58 -26.71
C ILE A 310 37.11 -10.70 -27.27
N ARG A 311 37.03 -11.01 -28.56
CA ARG A 311 35.77 -11.22 -29.29
C ARG A 311 35.21 -12.61 -29.03
N LEU A 312 33.90 -12.79 -29.22
CA LEU A 312 33.22 -14.07 -29.04
C LEU A 312 33.29 -14.92 -30.32
N ASN A 313 34.51 -15.31 -30.68
CA ASN A 313 34.83 -16.20 -31.79
C ASN A 313 36.02 -17.10 -31.43
N THR A 314 36.19 -18.19 -32.18
CA THR A 314 37.22 -19.20 -31.90
C THR A 314 38.64 -18.73 -32.22
N SER A 315 38.81 -17.69 -33.04
CA SER A 315 40.13 -17.11 -33.33
C SER A 315 40.66 -16.32 -32.12
N SER A 316 39.81 -15.50 -31.49
CA SER A 316 40.12 -14.74 -30.27
C SER A 316 40.18 -15.64 -29.03
N PHE A 317 39.17 -16.51 -28.83
CA PHE A 317 39.21 -17.47 -27.71
C PHE A 317 40.29 -18.52 -27.91
N GLY A 318 40.72 -18.79 -29.13
CA GLY A 318 41.81 -19.70 -29.48
C GLY A 318 43.16 -19.32 -28.89
N VAL A 319 43.37 -18.03 -28.60
CA VAL A 319 44.56 -17.56 -27.87
C VAL A 319 44.55 -18.07 -26.43
N LEU A 320 43.36 -18.17 -25.83
CA LEU A 320 43.15 -18.66 -24.48
C LEU A 320 43.07 -20.20 -24.45
N ILE A 321 42.34 -20.80 -25.40
CA ILE A 321 42.08 -22.24 -25.52
C ILE A 321 42.53 -22.72 -26.91
N PRO A 322 43.81 -23.11 -27.11
CA PRO A 322 44.33 -23.46 -28.43
C PRO A 322 43.58 -24.60 -29.14
N GLN A 323 43.08 -25.58 -28.38
CA GLN A 323 42.31 -26.71 -28.94
C GLN A 323 40.99 -26.26 -29.57
N LEU A 324 40.35 -25.21 -29.04
CA LEU A 324 39.12 -24.65 -29.59
C LEU A 324 39.34 -24.16 -31.04
N LYS A 325 40.44 -23.42 -31.29
CA LYS A 325 40.79 -22.94 -32.63
C LYS A 325 41.17 -24.08 -33.57
N LYS A 326 41.83 -25.12 -33.06
CA LYS A 326 42.22 -26.30 -33.85
C LYS A 326 41.01 -27.11 -34.32
N MET A 327 40.02 -27.31 -33.44
CA MET A 327 38.80 -28.05 -33.77
C MET A 327 37.81 -27.23 -34.60
N TYR A 328 37.73 -25.93 -34.35
CA TYR A 328 36.76 -25.03 -34.96
C TYR A 328 37.44 -23.75 -35.46
N PRO A 329 38.13 -23.78 -36.62
CA PRO A 329 38.85 -22.61 -37.13
C PRO A 329 37.90 -21.51 -37.61
N ASP A 330 38.14 -20.28 -37.15
CA ASP A 330 37.46 -19.04 -37.59
C ASP A 330 35.92 -19.07 -37.54
N MET A 331 35.37 -19.59 -36.44
CA MET A 331 33.92 -19.69 -36.22
C MET A 331 33.44 -18.73 -35.13
N LEU A 332 32.20 -18.25 -35.27
CA LEU A 332 31.55 -17.46 -34.23
C LEU A 332 31.14 -18.33 -33.05
N MET A 333 31.09 -17.72 -31.87
CA MET A 333 30.63 -18.38 -30.65
C MET A 333 29.36 -17.73 -30.11
N LYS A 334 28.63 -18.49 -29.30
CA LYS A 334 27.47 -18.05 -28.53
C LYS A 334 27.60 -18.53 -27.10
N LEU A 335 27.32 -17.66 -26.13
CA LEU A 335 27.20 -18.06 -24.73
C LEU A 335 25.72 -18.09 -24.36
N LYS A 336 25.27 -19.22 -23.80
CA LYS A 336 23.97 -19.32 -23.14
C LYS A 336 24.21 -19.27 -21.64
N ILE A 337 23.68 -18.24 -21.01
CA ILE A 337 23.75 -17.99 -19.57
C ILE A 337 22.39 -18.34 -18.99
N SER A 338 22.34 -19.23 -18.01
CA SER A 338 21.09 -19.66 -17.38
C SER A 338 21.24 -19.85 -15.89
N SER A 339 20.23 -19.44 -15.13
CA SER A 339 20.17 -19.75 -13.69
C SER A 339 19.94 -21.25 -13.49
N THR A 340 20.68 -21.88 -12.58
CA THR A 340 20.53 -23.31 -12.23
C THR A 340 19.59 -23.53 -11.04
N SER A 341 19.30 -22.47 -10.30
CA SER A 341 18.29 -22.40 -9.25
C SER A 341 17.69 -20.99 -9.20
N ALA A 342 16.63 -20.79 -8.41
CA ALA A 342 16.12 -19.46 -8.14
C ALA A 342 17.17 -18.63 -7.37
N PRO A 343 17.47 -17.40 -7.79
CA PRO A 343 18.42 -16.55 -7.08
C PRO A 343 17.88 -16.19 -5.70
N SER A 344 18.72 -16.28 -4.67
CA SER A 344 18.35 -15.88 -3.31
C SER A 344 18.77 -14.45 -3.02
N LEU A 345 17.87 -13.68 -2.42
CA LEU A 345 18.11 -12.35 -1.89
C LEU A 345 18.08 -12.41 -0.36
N ASP A 346 19.09 -11.82 0.26
CA ASP A 346 19.27 -11.76 1.71
C ASP A 346 19.36 -10.27 2.13
N ILE A 347 18.56 -9.89 3.13
CA ILE A 347 18.53 -8.53 3.67
C ILE A 347 19.11 -8.55 5.07
N ARG A 348 20.19 -7.77 5.25
CA ARG A 348 20.83 -7.55 6.55
C ARG A 348 20.93 -6.05 6.83
N PRO A 349 21.12 -5.66 8.09
CA PRO A 349 21.40 -4.27 8.43
C PRO A 349 22.53 -3.69 7.57
N GLY A 350 22.20 -2.65 6.78
CA GLY A 350 23.14 -1.94 5.91
C GLY A 350 23.51 -2.63 4.59
N ASN A 351 23.02 -3.84 4.30
CA ASN A 351 23.38 -4.55 3.07
C ASN A 351 22.23 -5.43 2.53
N ILE A 352 22.07 -5.42 1.22
CA ILE A 352 21.16 -6.32 0.50
C ILE A 352 22.02 -7.07 -0.52
N THR A 353 22.05 -8.40 -0.42
CA THR A 353 22.84 -9.24 -1.31
C THR A 353 21.94 -10.16 -2.12
N ILE A 354 22.31 -10.39 -3.37
CA ILE A 354 21.70 -11.42 -4.22
C ILE A 354 22.78 -12.44 -4.61
N SER A 355 22.43 -13.72 -4.52
CA SER A 355 23.32 -14.84 -4.80
C SER A 355 22.73 -15.71 -5.91
N PRO A 356 23.00 -15.38 -7.19
CA PRO A 356 22.58 -16.21 -8.30
C PRO A 356 23.55 -17.40 -8.50
N HIS A 357 22.98 -18.57 -8.81
CA HIS A 357 23.74 -19.74 -9.28
C HIS A 357 23.55 -19.87 -10.78
N ILE A 358 24.64 -19.75 -11.55
CA ILE A 358 24.57 -19.55 -13.00
C ILE A 358 25.43 -20.58 -13.71
N ASP A 359 24.92 -21.12 -14.82
CA ASP A 359 25.69 -21.86 -15.80
C ASP A 359 25.93 -21.03 -17.05
N ILE A 360 27.16 -21.06 -17.56
CA ILE A 360 27.51 -20.52 -18.88
C ILE A 360 27.91 -21.68 -19.79
N GLN A 361 27.03 -22.01 -20.73
CA GLN A 361 27.33 -22.94 -21.80
C GLN A 361 27.86 -22.17 -23.01
N ALA A 362 29.09 -22.47 -23.40
CA ALA A 362 29.67 -21.99 -24.65
C ALA A 362 29.31 -22.93 -25.79
N TYR A 363 28.91 -22.34 -26.91
CA TYR A 363 28.66 -23.01 -28.18
C TYR A 363 29.51 -22.39 -29.28
N VAL A 364 29.96 -23.23 -30.21
CA VAL A 364 30.46 -22.81 -31.52
C VAL A 364 29.31 -22.87 -32.51
N ILE A 365 29.16 -21.83 -33.32
CA ILE A 365 28.16 -21.76 -34.39
C ILE A 365 28.81 -22.35 -35.65
N LEU A 366 28.34 -23.52 -36.08
CA LEU A 366 28.83 -24.21 -37.27
C LEU A 366 28.32 -23.55 -38.56
N PRO A 367 28.93 -23.82 -39.74
CA PRO A 367 28.50 -23.23 -41.01
C PRO A 367 27.03 -23.51 -41.38
N ASN A 368 26.47 -24.63 -40.92
CA ASN A 368 25.06 -24.98 -41.07
C ASN A 368 24.14 -24.34 -40.02
N SER A 369 24.63 -23.36 -39.25
CA SER A 369 23.95 -22.70 -38.13
C SER A 369 23.62 -23.58 -36.92
N SER A 370 24.05 -24.84 -36.89
CA SER A 370 23.91 -25.69 -35.71
C SER A 370 24.90 -25.29 -34.61
N LEU A 371 24.55 -25.59 -33.36
CA LEU A 371 25.36 -25.25 -32.19
C LEU A 371 26.12 -26.48 -31.70
N ALA A 372 27.44 -26.44 -31.78
CA ALA A 372 28.30 -27.45 -31.16
C ALA A 372 28.66 -27.00 -29.74
N PRO A 373 28.36 -27.77 -28.67
CA PRO A 373 28.80 -27.43 -27.32
C PRO A 373 30.34 -27.47 -27.26
N ALA A 374 30.93 -26.46 -26.63
CA ALA A 374 32.38 -26.36 -26.46
C ALA A 374 32.80 -26.64 -25.01
N PHE A 375 32.20 -25.93 -24.05
CA PHE A 375 32.46 -26.11 -22.62
C PHE A 375 31.33 -25.52 -21.79
N LEU A 376 31.19 -26.03 -20.56
CA LEU A 376 30.20 -25.61 -19.57
C LEU A 376 30.92 -25.11 -18.32
N LEU A 377 30.63 -23.87 -17.94
CA LEU A 377 31.14 -23.25 -16.73
C LEU A 377 30.03 -23.14 -15.68
N ASN A 378 30.39 -23.38 -14.42
CA ASN A 378 29.60 -23.01 -13.26
C ASN A 378 30.11 -21.67 -12.72
N LEU A 379 29.21 -20.74 -12.46
CA LEU A 379 29.50 -19.44 -11.91
C LEU A 379 28.83 -19.28 -10.56
N THR A 380 29.65 -18.91 -9.57
CA THR A 380 29.18 -18.49 -8.26
C THR A 380 29.58 -17.05 -8.04
N THR A 381 28.60 -16.18 -7.81
CA THR A 381 28.84 -14.76 -7.53
C THR A 381 27.84 -14.27 -6.50
N THR A 382 28.23 -13.23 -5.77
CA THR A 382 27.29 -12.38 -5.06
C THR A 382 27.20 -11.05 -5.79
N ALA A 383 26.07 -10.36 -5.63
CA ALA A 383 25.93 -8.97 -6.06
C ALA A 383 25.28 -8.16 -4.95
N LEU A 384 25.69 -6.91 -4.84
CA LEU A 384 25.08 -5.94 -3.94
C LEU A 384 23.87 -5.34 -4.63
N ALA A 385 22.72 -5.36 -3.97
CA ALA A 385 21.51 -4.74 -4.46
C ALA A 385 21.31 -3.37 -3.82
N LYS A 386 21.17 -2.34 -4.66
CA LYS A 386 20.76 -1.00 -4.26
C LYS A 386 19.29 -0.84 -4.59
N VAL A 387 18.48 -0.57 -3.58
CA VAL A 387 17.03 -0.40 -3.71
C VAL A 387 16.66 1.05 -3.45
N ALA A 388 15.70 1.57 -4.22
CA ALA A 388 15.11 2.88 -4.02
C ALA A 388 13.60 2.84 -4.26
N VAL A 389 12.87 3.84 -3.77
CA VAL A 389 11.45 4.03 -4.09
C VAL A 389 11.30 5.28 -4.95
N LYS A 390 10.67 5.15 -6.12
CA LYS A 390 10.43 6.25 -7.06
C LYS A 390 8.96 6.25 -7.46
N SER A 391 8.25 7.34 -7.18
CA SER A 391 6.86 7.55 -7.60
C SER A 391 5.90 6.38 -7.28
N GLY A 392 6.06 5.76 -6.10
CA GLY A 392 5.25 4.60 -5.70
C GLY A 392 5.72 3.25 -6.26
N TRP A 393 6.94 3.17 -6.80
CA TRP A 393 7.55 1.93 -7.29
C TRP A 393 8.83 1.61 -6.54
N ILE A 394 9.03 0.34 -6.19
CA ILE A 394 10.33 -0.17 -5.73
C ILE A 394 11.17 -0.47 -6.96
N VAL A 395 12.32 0.20 -7.06
CA VAL A 395 13.30 0.01 -8.14
C VAL A 395 14.61 -0.50 -7.58
N GLY A 396 15.34 -1.27 -8.38
CA GLY A 396 16.59 -1.90 -7.98
C GLY A 396 17.72 -1.67 -8.98
N ASN A 397 18.94 -1.74 -8.49
CA ASN A 397 20.15 -1.81 -9.28
C ASN A 397 21.13 -2.79 -8.62
N LEU A 398 21.80 -3.62 -9.41
CA LEU A 398 22.81 -4.56 -8.93
C LEU A 398 24.22 -4.06 -9.25
N GLU A 399 25.12 -4.32 -8.31
CA GLU A 399 26.56 -4.19 -8.47
C GLU A 399 27.19 -5.55 -8.26
N LEU A 400 27.83 -6.07 -9.31
CA LEU A 400 28.51 -7.37 -9.26
C LEU A 400 29.69 -7.31 -8.30
N SER A 401 29.78 -8.31 -7.42
CA SER A 401 30.96 -8.54 -6.58
C SER A 401 31.95 -9.46 -7.33
N ARG A 402 32.78 -10.19 -6.57
CA ARG A 402 33.72 -11.16 -7.12
C ARG A 402 32.99 -12.37 -7.71
N VAL A 403 33.33 -12.69 -8.95
CA VAL A 403 32.88 -13.90 -9.66
C VAL A 403 33.89 -15.02 -9.42
N LEU A 404 33.39 -16.19 -9.06
CA LEU A 404 34.12 -17.45 -9.03
C LEU A 404 33.59 -18.34 -10.16
N MET A 405 34.50 -19.05 -10.81
CA MET A 405 34.20 -19.90 -11.95
C MET A 405 34.85 -21.27 -11.78
N ASP A 406 34.10 -22.31 -12.13
CA ASP A 406 34.58 -23.68 -12.20
C ASP A 406 34.20 -24.30 -13.55
N LEU A 407 35.04 -25.22 -14.05
CA LEU A 407 34.76 -25.96 -15.27
C LEU A 407 33.93 -27.20 -14.92
N LYS A 408 32.69 -27.27 -15.39
CA LYS A 408 31.84 -28.48 -15.24
C LYS A 408 32.19 -29.52 -16.29
N HIS A 409 32.34 -29.09 -17.54
CA HIS A 409 32.60 -29.97 -18.68
C HIS A 409 33.31 -29.23 -19.81
N SER A 410 34.10 -29.94 -20.61
CA SER A 410 34.76 -29.39 -21.81
C SER A 410 34.88 -30.45 -22.91
N ASP A 411 34.33 -30.14 -24.07
CA ASP A 411 34.45 -30.94 -25.30
C ASP A 411 35.67 -30.53 -26.15
N VAL A 412 36.37 -29.46 -25.74
CA VAL A 412 37.58 -28.92 -26.40
C VAL A 412 38.85 -29.20 -25.61
N GLY A 413 38.81 -30.21 -24.73
CA GLY A 413 39.93 -30.61 -23.88
C GLY A 413 40.08 -29.76 -22.61
N PRO A 414 41.03 -30.11 -21.73
CA PRO A 414 41.22 -29.42 -20.45
C PRO A 414 41.84 -28.04 -20.65
N PHE A 415 41.35 -27.07 -19.90
CA PHE A 415 41.95 -25.73 -19.79
C PHE A 415 41.67 -25.15 -18.40
N SER A 416 42.50 -24.19 -17.96
CA SER A 416 42.27 -23.50 -16.69
C SER A 416 41.13 -22.48 -16.85
N VAL A 417 40.18 -22.40 -15.94
CA VAL A 417 39.12 -21.36 -16.02
C VAL A 417 39.65 -19.95 -15.81
N VAL A 418 40.82 -19.80 -15.17
CA VAL A 418 41.42 -18.50 -14.82
C VAL A 418 41.73 -17.65 -16.07
N ILE A 419 42.11 -18.29 -17.18
CA ILE A 419 42.38 -17.59 -18.45
C ILE A 419 41.12 -16.94 -19.04
N LEU A 420 39.92 -17.37 -18.64
CA LEU A 420 38.65 -16.78 -19.10
C LEU A 420 38.17 -15.62 -18.23
N ASN A 421 38.80 -15.36 -17.08
CA ASN A 421 38.35 -14.35 -16.11
C ASN A 421 38.13 -12.97 -16.74
N THR A 422 39.07 -12.51 -17.56
CA THR A 422 38.99 -11.18 -18.19
C THR A 422 37.78 -11.08 -19.12
N ALA A 423 37.57 -12.10 -19.97
CA ALA A 423 36.46 -12.14 -20.91
C ALA A 423 35.11 -12.26 -20.19
N VAL A 424 34.98 -13.22 -19.27
CA VAL A 424 33.71 -13.46 -18.57
C VAL A 424 33.33 -12.28 -17.67
N ASN A 425 34.27 -11.71 -16.90
CA ASN A 425 33.97 -10.54 -16.07
C ASN A 425 33.56 -9.34 -16.93
N TYR A 426 34.17 -9.15 -18.10
CA TYR A 426 33.77 -8.09 -19.02
C TYR A 426 32.36 -8.31 -19.56
N TYR A 427 32.03 -9.53 -20.03
CA TYR A 427 30.69 -9.83 -20.54
C TYR A 427 29.61 -9.69 -19.46
N LEU A 428 29.87 -10.19 -18.25
CA LEU A 428 28.93 -10.05 -17.15
C LEU A 428 28.71 -8.58 -16.78
N SER A 429 29.78 -7.79 -16.66
CA SER A 429 29.67 -6.39 -16.21
C SER A 429 29.21 -5.40 -17.29
N LYS A 430 29.57 -5.62 -18.56
CA LYS A 430 29.30 -4.68 -19.66
C LYS A 430 28.16 -5.09 -20.58
N VAL A 431 27.75 -6.36 -20.57
CA VAL A 431 26.67 -6.86 -21.45
C VAL A 431 25.45 -7.31 -20.64
N ILE A 432 25.64 -8.18 -19.64
CA ILE A 432 24.52 -8.76 -18.89
C ILE A 432 23.99 -7.84 -17.79
N LEU A 433 24.87 -7.34 -16.92
CA LEU A 433 24.47 -6.51 -15.78
C LEU A 433 23.64 -5.28 -16.21
N PRO A 434 23.97 -4.55 -17.29
CA PRO A 434 23.14 -3.44 -17.76
C PRO A 434 21.72 -3.86 -18.15
N GLN A 435 21.53 -5.03 -18.77
CA GLN A 435 20.20 -5.53 -19.15
C GLN A 435 19.38 -5.93 -17.91
N VAL A 436 20.01 -6.60 -16.95
CA VAL A 436 19.38 -6.93 -15.67
C VAL A 436 18.98 -5.66 -14.92
N ASN A 437 19.88 -4.69 -14.84
CA ASN A 437 19.61 -3.41 -14.19
C ASN A 437 18.55 -2.59 -14.92
N GLN A 438 18.42 -2.71 -16.25
CA GLN A 438 17.32 -2.10 -16.98
C GLN A 438 15.95 -2.69 -16.59
N ILE A 439 15.89 -4.01 -16.34
CA ILE A 439 14.67 -4.67 -15.85
C ILE A 439 14.36 -4.21 -14.43
N LEU A 440 15.35 -4.25 -13.53
CA LEU A 440 15.17 -3.86 -12.12
C LEU A 440 14.84 -2.38 -11.93
N ASN A 441 15.31 -1.51 -12.83
CA ASN A 441 14.96 -0.09 -12.83
C ASN A 441 13.53 0.19 -13.30
N LYS A 442 12.86 -0.74 -14.00
CA LYS A 442 11.40 -0.63 -14.23
C LYS A 442 10.64 -0.78 -12.92
N GLY A 443 11.16 -1.63 -12.03
CA GLY A 443 10.64 -1.82 -10.69
C GLY A 443 9.28 -2.50 -10.63
N TYR A 444 8.72 -2.49 -9.43
CA TYR A 444 7.40 -3.05 -9.13
C TYR A 444 6.59 -2.08 -8.27
N PRO A 445 5.25 -2.02 -8.43
CA PRO A 445 4.43 -1.00 -7.78
C PRO A 445 4.18 -1.33 -6.30
N LEU A 446 4.15 -0.30 -5.46
CA LEU A 446 3.71 -0.39 -4.07
C LEU A 446 2.17 -0.50 -4.00
N PRO A 447 1.62 -1.18 -2.97
CA PRO A 447 0.18 -1.24 -2.73
C PRO A 447 -0.31 0.07 -2.10
N LEU A 448 -0.51 1.08 -2.93
CA LEU A 448 -1.03 2.40 -2.53
C LEU A 448 -2.51 2.53 -2.87
N LEU A 449 -3.22 3.35 -2.08
CA LEU A 449 -4.57 3.82 -2.41
C LEU A 449 -4.52 4.85 -3.54
N ASP A 450 -5.63 5.03 -4.25
CA ASP A 450 -5.73 6.05 -5.29
C ASP A 450 -5.54 7.46 -4.70
N ASN A 451 -4.85 8.32 -5.46
CA ASN A 451 -4.52 9.70 -5.09
C ASN A 451 -3.62 9.85 -3.86
N VAL A 452 -2.93 8.77 -3.44
CA VAL A 452 -1.88 8.82 -2.42
C VAL A 452 -0.51 8.89 -3.08
N GLN A 453 0.31 9.84 -2.63
CA GLN A 453 1.72 9.96 -2.98
C GLN A 453 2.60 9.92 -1.74
N LEU A 454 3.81 9.43 -1.92
CA LEU A 454 4.81 9.29 -0.87
C LEU A 454 5.87 10.38 -1.03
N THR A 455 6.23 11.01 0.08
CA THR A 455 7.23 12.08 0.17
C THR A 455 8.19 11.78 1.32
N ASP A 456 9.36 12.41 1.32
CA ASP A 456 10.38 12.25 2.37
C ASP A 456 10.74 10.79 2.65
N VAL A 457 10.95 10.03 1.57
CA VAL A 457 11.23 8.60 1.62
C VAL A 457 12.54 8.32 2.34
N VAL A 458 12.48 7.53 3.42
CA VAL A 458 13.64 6.99 4.15
C VAL A 458 13.65 5.47 4.01
N LEU A 459 14.76 4.91 3.60
CA LEU A 459 14.92 3.48 3.35
C LEU A 459 16.07 2.92 4.18
N GLN A 460 15.79 1.84 4.90
CA GLN A 460 16.72 1.19 5.82
C GLN A 460 16.60 -0.33 5.72
N PRO A 461 17.64 -1.04 5.27
CA PRO A 461 17.69 -2.50 5.36
C PRO A 461 17.72 -2.93 6.83
N GLN A 462 16.82 -3.83 7.21
CA GLN A 462 16.76 -4.49 8.52
C GLN A 462 17.04 -5.98 8.35
N GLN A 463 17.14 -6.74 9.44
CA GLN A 463 17.24 -8.19 9.34
C GLN A 463 15.97 -8.76 8.66
N ASP A 464 16.14 -9.45 7.54
CA ASP A 464 15.11 -10.15 6.74
C ASP A 464 14.09 -9.26 6.00
N PHE A 465 14.14 -7.93 6.16
CA PHE A 465 13.21 -7.03 5.47
C PHE A 465 13.77 -5.63 5.22
N LEU A 466 13.24 -4.99 4.18
CA LEU A 466 13.48 -3.59 3.88
C LEU A 466 12.44 -2.73 4.60
N LEU A 467 12.89 -1.85 5.50
CA LEU A 467 12.03 -0.84 6.11
C LEU A 467 12.05 0.42 5.23
N PHE A 468 10.87 0.91 4.90
CA PHE A 468 10.67 2.15 4.16
C PHE A 468 9.68 3.04 4.93
N GLY A 469 10.08 4.25 5.33
CA GLY A 469 9.21 5.25 5.95
C GLY A 469 8.96 6.44 5.02
N ALA A 470 7.77 7.04 5.07
CA ALA A 470 7.42 8.23 4.29
C ALA A 470 6.29 9.06 4.89
N ASN A 471 6.19 10.31 4.42
CA ASN A 471 5.02 11.16 4.57
C ASN A 471 4.02 10.95 3.43
N ILE A 472 2.74 11.12 3.73
CA ILE A 472 1.64 10.95 2.78
C ILE A 472 1.18 12.31 2.27
N HIS A 473 0.95 12.40 0.96
CA HIS A 473 0.20 13.48 0.34
C HIS A 473 -1.05 12.91 -0.35
N TYR A 474 -2.23 13.37 0.06
CA TYR A 474 -3.52 13.00 -0.53
C TYR A 474 -4.04 14.10 -1.45
N GLY A 475 -4.20 13.79 -2.74
CA GLY A 475 -4.70 14.72 -3.74
C GLY A 475 -4.19 14.39 -5.15
N LYS A 476 -4.90 14.87 -6.16
CA LYS A 476 -4.39 14.86 -7.54
C LYS A 476 -3.34 15.97 -7.66
N THR A 477 -2.09 15.61 -7.94
CA THR A 477 -1.15 16.60 -8.47
C THR A 477 -1.70 17.06 -9.82
N LEU A 478 -1.98 18.36 -9.95
CA LEU A 478 -1.89 19.01 -11.25
C LEU A 478 -0.49 18.67 -11.77
N ASN A 479 -0.38 18.10 -12.97
CA ASN A 479 0.90 17.89 -13.64
C ASN A 479 1.73 19.18 -13.51
N SER A 480 2.70 19.20 -12.61
CA SER A 480 3.77 20.19 -12.66
C SER A 480 4.60 19.80 -13.88
N THR A 481 4.25 20.44 -14.99
CA THR A 481 5.20 20.74 -16.04
C THR A 481 6.33 21.51 -15.35
N TRP A 482 7.36 20.77 -14.94
CA TRP A 482 8.65 21.38 -14.64
C TRP A 482 9.12 21.99 -15.94
N ILE A 483 8.92 23.31 -16.06
CA ILE A 483 9.58 24.14 -17.04
C ILE A 483 11.05 24.08 -16.67
N ASP A 484 11.84 23.37 -17.47
CA ASP A 484 13.28 23.57 -17.54
C ASP A 484 13.53 25.07 -17.73
N ARG A 485 14.11 25.71 -16.71
CA ARG A 485 14.81 26.98 -16.90
C ARG A 485 16.27 26.77 -16.47
N TYR A 486 17.08 26.67 -17.53
CA TYR A 486 18.49 27.06 -17.69
C TYR A 486 19.45 26.81 -16.54
#